data_AF-A0A7K2IUT2-F1
#
_entry.id   AF-A0A7K2IUT2-F1
#
_cell.length_a   1.000
_cell.length_b   1.000
_cell.length_c   1.000
_cell.angle_alpha   90.00
_cell.angle_beta   90.00
_cell.angle_gamma   90.00
#
_symmetry.space_group_name_H-M   'P 1'
#
loop_
_entity.id
_entity.type
_entity.pdbx_description
1 polymer ?
#
loop_
_entity_poly.entity_id
_entity_poly.type
_entity_poly.pdbx_seq_one_letter_code
_entity_poly.pdbx_strand_id
1 'polypeptide(L)'
;MGWEVVLCVLLGVVLVATATTLIGLTRVTSAPLPALDRSPRTGTVTSIHTSDETEIVMVEYVDPAGERHTAGLADLVHDSWIDRFVPGSRWQVYAFREPGPRVFLAEAHDDVVRRGYNLDGVRLGGESGPVHPPRPGNLLLKWRFEE
;
A
#
# COMPACT_ATOMS: atom_id res chain seq x y z
N MET A 1 -38.63 1.39 35.51
CA MET A 1 -38.48 2.66 34.78
C MET A 1 -37.06 3.25 34.78
N GLY A 2 -36.09 2.73 35.56
CA GLY A 2 -34.71 3.27 35.57
C GLY A 2 -33.73 2.57 34.62
N TRP A 3 -33.80 1.25 34.50
CA TRP A 3 -32.81 0.47 33.74
C TRP A 3 -32.95 0.59 32.22
N GLU A 4 -34.18 0.76 31.71
CA GLU A 4 -34.46 0.95 30.28
C GLU A 4 -33.89 2.28 29.78
N VAL A 5 -34.01 3.35 30.58
CA VAL A 5 -33.43 4.66 30.25
C VAL A 5 -31.91 4.59 30.21
N VAL A 6 -31.30 3.92 31.19
CA VAL A 6 -29.84 3.69 31.22
C VAL A 6 -29.39 2.88 29.99
N LEU A 7 -30.11 1.82 29.64
CA LEU A 7 -29.82 1.01 28.46
C LEU A 7 -29.91 1.84 27.16
N CYS A 8 -30.97 2.65 27.00
CA CYS A 8 -31.13 3.53 25.84
C CYS A 8 -30.00 4.57 25.73
N VAL A 9 -29.56 5.15 26.84
CA VAL A 9 -28.43 6.09 26.87
C VAL A 9 -27.13 5.39 26.48
N LEU A 10 -26.85 4.21 27.04
CA LEU A 10 -25.64 3.44 26.70
C LEU A 10 -25.63 3.02 25.23
N LEU A 11 -26.76 2.54 24.69
CA LEU A 11 -26.89 2.23 23.27
C LEU A 11 -26.67 3.47 22.40
N GLY A 12 -27.22 4.62 22.80
CA GLY A 12 -26.99 5.89 22.10
C GLY A 12 -25.51 6.28 22.06
N VAL A 13 -24.80 6.19 23.20
CA VAL A 13 -23.36 6.49 23.29
C VAL A 13 -22.54 5.54 22.41
N VAL A 14 -22.82 4.23 22.46
CA VAL A 14 -22.14 3.23 21.63
C VAL A 14 -22.36 3.53 20.14
N LEU A 15 -23.60 3.82 19.74
CA LEU A 15 -23.94 4.07 18.34
C LEU A 15 -23.28 5.34 17.80
N VAL A 16 -23.22 6.42 18.60
CA VAL A 16 -22.49 7.65 18.26
C VAL A 16 -20.99 7.39 18.16
N ALA A 17 -20.41 6.63 19.09
CA ALA A 17 -18.98 6.28 19.05
C ALA A 17 -18.65 5.47 17.79
N THR A 18 -19.43 4.43 17.49
CA THR A 18 -19.27 3.61 16.28
C THR A 18 -19.42 4.44 15.01
N ALA A 19 -20.43 5.30 14.91
CA ALA A 19 -20.63 6.17 13.76
C ALA A 19 -19.45 7.13 13.56
N THR A 20 -18.93 7.72 14.64
CA THR A 20 -17.78 8.63 14.59
C THR A 20 -16.52 7.89 14.12
N THR A 21 -16.27 6.68 14.62
CA THR A 21 -15.15 5.85 14.17
C THR A 21 -15.28 5.47 12.69
N LEU A 22 -16.47 5.07 12.24
CA LEU A 22 -16.72 4.73 10.82
C LEU A 22 -16.54 5.95 9.91
N ILE A 23 -17.04 7.12 10.30
CA ILE A 23 -16.85 8.38 9.56
C ILE A 23 -15.36 8.75 9.51
N GLY A 24 -14.64 8.59 10.61
CA GLY A 24 -13.19 8.82 10.65
C GLY A 24 -12.44 7.90 9.68
N LEU A 25 -12.72 6.60 9.74
CA LEU A 25 -12.08 5.58 8.90
C LEU A 25 -12.36 5.84 7.41
N THR A 26 -13.62 6.06 7.05
CA THR A 26 -14.01 6.35 5.65
C THR A 26 -13.36 7.60 5.09
N ARG A 27 -13.17 8.65 5.91
CA ARG A 27 -12.44 9.85 5.48
C ARG A 27 -10.98 9.55 5.19
N VAL A 28 -10.31 8.78 6.04
CA VAL A 28 -8.89 8.45 5.84
C VAL A 28 -8.70 7.56 4.61
N THR A 29 -9.53 6.53 4.43
CA THR A 29 -9.40 5.61 3.29
C THR A 29 -9.77 6.26 1.95
N SER A 30 -10.62 7.29 1.97
CA SER A 30 -11.05 8.04 0.77
C SER A 30 -10.18 9.25 0.46
N ALA A 31 -9.25 9.62 1.34
CA ALA A 31 -8.29 10.67 1.06
C ALA A 31 -7.41 10.28 -0.15
N PRO A 32 -6.79 11.23 -0.85
CA PRO A 32 -5.74 10.91 -1.81
C PRO A 32 -4.58 10.14 -1.13
N LEU A 33 -3.83 9.37 -1.90
CA LEU A 33 -2.55 8.83 -1.45
C LEU A 33 -1.50 9.96 -1.38
N PRO A 34 -0.48 9.86 -0.51
CA PRO A 34 0.63 10.81 -0.49
C PRO A 34 1.21 11.05 -1.89
N ALA A 35 1.74 12.24 -2.15
CA ALA A 35 2.20 12.61 -3.49
C ALA A 35 3.25 11.62 -4.02
N LEU A 36 3.04 11.12 -5.23
CA LEU A 36 3.95 10.18 -5.90
C LEU A 36 4.94 10.94 -6.78
N ASP A 37 6.23 10.66 -6.63
CA ASP A 37 7.26 11.06 -7.58
C ASP A 37 7.40 9.99 -8.66
N ARG A 38 6.91 10.31 -9.86
CA ARG A 38 6.96 9.43 -11.05
C ARG A 38 8.29 9.48 -11.79
N SER A 39 9.34 10.04 -11.20
CA SER A 39 10.70 9.94 -11.74
C SER A 39 11.21 8.50 -11.54
N PRO A 40 11.52 7.72 -12.60
CA PRO A 40 11.95 6.34 -12.46
C PRO A 40 13.26 6.24 -11.68
N ARG A 41 13.28 5.39 -10.65
CA ARG A 41 14.48 5.08 -9.84
C ARG A 41 14.85 3.62 -10.02
N THR A 42 16.13 3.30 -9.96
CA THR A 42 16.57 1.89 -9.92
C THR A 42 16.43 1.36 -8.51
N GLY A 43 15.50 0.42 -8.30
CA GLY A 43 15.37 -0.37 -7.09
C GLY A 43 16.10 -1.71 -7.24
N THR A 44 16.91 -2.08 -6.25
CA THR A 44 17.56 -3.39 -6.18
C THR A 44 16.81 -4.24 -5.18
N VAL A 45 16.33 -5.42 -5.58
CA VAL A 45 15.67 -6.34 -4.65
C VAL A 45 16.67 -6.77 -3.59
N THR A 46 16.30 -6.66 -2.32
CA THR A 46 17.15 -7.06 -1.19
C THR A 46 16.68 -8.37 -0.57
N SER A 47 15.37 -8.56 -0.46
CA SER A 47 14.75 -9.76 0.08
C SER A 47 13.28 -9.86 -0.31
N ILE A 48 12.66 -10.99 -0.01
CA ILE A 48 11.21 -11.18 -0.03
C ILE A 48 10.79 -11.53 1.40
N HIS A 49 9.83 -10.79 1.95
CA HIS A 49 9.25 -11.09 3.26
C HIS A 49 7.87 -11.70 3.07
N THR A 50 7.59 -12.79 3.79
CA THR A 50 6.24 -13.36 3.86
C THR A 50 5.55 -12.83 5.11
N SER A 51 4.44 -12.12 4.94
CA SER A 51 3.56 -11.66 6.03
C SER A 51 2.15 -12.13 5.72
N ASP A 52 1.52 -12.85 6.65
CA ASP A 52 0.15 -13.36 6.50
C ASP A 52 -0.09 -14.03 5.13
N GLU A 53 0.79 -14.96 4.75
CA GLU A 53 0.76 -15.71 3.48
C GLU A 53 0.98 -14.84 2.22
N THR A 54 1.30 -13.56 2.38
CA THR A 54 1.59 -12.62 1.30
C THR A 54 3.08 -12.33 1.22
N GLU A 55 3.65 -12.57 0.04
CA GLU A 55 5.03 -12.21 -0.28
C GLU A 55 5.14 -10.73 -0.65
N ILE A 56 6.03 -10.03 0.04
CA ILE A 56 6.35 -8.61 -0.16
C ILE A 56 7.81 -8.54 -0.61
N VAL A 57 8.02 -8.13 -1.84
CA VAL A 57 9.36 -7.87 -2.37
C VAL A 57 9.90 -6.59 -1.74
N MET A 58 11.05 -6.66 -1.09
CA MET A 58 11.76 -5.50 -0.58
C MET A 58 12.78 -5.01 -1.58
N VAL A 59 12.86 -3.70 -1.74
CA VAL A 59 13.80 -3.04 -2.63
C VAL A 59 14.57 -1.95 -1.89
N GLU A 60 15.84 -1.82 -2.21
CA GLU A 60 16.67 -0.68 -1.88
C GLU A 60 16.74 0.26 -3.09
N TYR A 61 16.55 1.56 -2.87
CA TYR A 61 16.69 2.58 -3.92
C TYR A 61 17.41 3.81 -3.37
N VAL A 62 17.90 4.65 -4.28
CA VAL A 62 18.51 5.94 -3.97
C VAL A 62 17.58 7.06 -4.45
N ASP A 63 17.33 8.04 -3.59
CA ASP A 63 16.50 9.20 -3.93
C ASP A 63 17.31 10.29 -4.69
N PRO A 64 16.65 11.37 -5.17
CA PRO A 64 17.35 12.46 -5.85
C PRO A 64 18.38 13.21 -5.00
N ALA A 65 18.28 13.14 -3.67
CA ALA A 65 19.26 13.71 -2.75
C ALA A 65 20.48 12.80 -2.54
N GLY A 66 20.44 11.57 -3.06
CA GLY A 66 21.51 10.58 -2.88
C GLY A 66 21.35 9.70 -1.65
N GLU A 67 20.25 9.83 -0.91
CA GLU A 67 19.96 9.04 0.28
C GLU A 67 19.42 7.66 -0.10
N ARG A 68 19.82 6.65 0.68
CA ARG A 68 19.46 5.26 0.45
C ARG A 68 18.26 4.88 1.31
N HIS A 69 17.27 4.27 0.69
CA HIS A 69 16.01 3.88 1.32
C HIS A 69 15.70 2.42 1.07
N THR A 70 15.03 1.76 2.02
CA THR A 70 14.47 0.42 1.86
C THR A 70 12.96 0.49 1.97
N ALA A 71 12.26 -0.09 1.01
CA ALA A 71 10.80 -0.11 0.96
C ALA A 71 10.28 -1.41 0.36
N GLY A 72 9.05 -1.80 0.70
CA GLY A 72 8.36 -2.91 0.05
C GLY A 72 7.70 -2.46 -1.24
N LEU A 73 7.61 -3.36 -2.23
CA LEU A 73 6.72 -3.14 -3.37
C LEU A 73 5.27 -3.09 -2.87
N ALA A 74 4.56 -2.04 -3.28
CA ALA A 74 3.12 -1.94 -3.10
C ALA A 74 2.38 -2.91 -4.02
N ASP A 75 3.01 -3.28 -5.13
CA ASP A 75 2.52 -4.27 -6.08
C ASP A 75 2.66 -5.68 -5.50
N LEU A 76 1.52 -6.35 -5.23
CA LEU A 76 1.56 -7.78 -4.91
C LEU A 76 1.82 -8.55 -6.20
N VAL A 77 3.04 -9.04 -6.35
CA VAL A 77 3.48 -9.83 -7.52
C VAL A 77 2.79 -11.19 -7.48
N HIS A 78 2.33 -11.66 -8.64
CA HIS A 78 1.74 -12.99 -8.77
C HIS A 78 2.83 -14.07 -8.76
N ASP A 79 2.50 -15.25 -8.24
CA ASP A 79 3.39 -16.39 -8.05
C ASP A 79 4.12 -16.81 -9.34
N SER A 80 3.50 -16.61 -10.51
CA SER A 80 4.13 -16.89 -11.80
C SER A 80 5.26 -15.92 -12.20
N TRP A 81 5.46 -14.85 -11.44
CA TRP A 81 6.50 -13.83 -11.66
C TRP A 81 7.44 -13.66 -10.46
N ILE A 82 7.05 -14.09 -9.27
CA ILE A 82 7.80 -13.82 -8.04
C ILE A 82 9.26 -14.32 -8.12
N ASP A 83 9.49 -15.46 -8.78
CA ASP A 83 10.82 -16.03 -9.00
C ASP A 83 11.79 -15.13 -9.78
N ARG A 84 11.29 -14.07 -10.45
CA ARG A 84 12.13 -13.09 -11.14
C ARG A 84 12.66 -11.99 -10.20
N PHE A 85 12.02 -11.81 -9.05
CA PHE A 85 12.39 -10.83 -8.03
C PHE A 85 13.40 -11.41 -7.06
N VAL A 86 14.54 -11.87 -7.58
CA VAL A 86 15.63 -12.41 -6.75
C VAL A 86 16.48 -11.28 -6.14
N PRO A 87 17.08 -11.48 -4.95
CA PRO A 87 18.03 -10.52 -4.39
C PRO A 87 19.13 -10.14 -5.38
N GLY A 88 19.39 -8.83 -5.51
CA GLY A 88 20.32 -8.25 -6.48
C GLY A 88 19.71 -7.95 -7.86
N SER A 89 18.52 -8.46 -8.18
CA SER A 89 17.80 -8.06 -9.40
C SER A 89 17.40 -6.58 -9.34
N ARG A 90 17.34 -5.92 -10.50
CA ARG A 90 17.08 -4.48 -10.61
C ARG A 90 15.79 -4.20 -11.35
N TRP A 91 15.00 -3.31 -10.78
CA TRP A 91 13.68 -2.91 -11.29
C TRP A 91 13.54 -1.39 -11.26
N GLN A 92 12.66 -0.85 -12.10
CA GLN A 92 12.34 0.57 -12.05
C GLN A 92 11.16 0.78 -11.12
N VAL A 93 11.32 1.69 -10.17
CA VAL A 93 10.31 1.99 -9.16
C VAL A 93 9.99 3.48 -9.10
N TYR A 94 8.76 3.79 -8.70
CA TYR A 94 8.31 5.11 -8.29
C TYR A 94 8.14 5.14 -6.78
N ALA A 95 8.62 6.20 -6.16
CA ALA A 95 8.53 6.40 -4.72
C ALA A 95 7.61 7.59 -4.43
N PHE A 96 7.08 7.64 -3.21
CA PHE A 96 6.45 8.86 -2.72
C PHE A 96 7.48 10.00 -2.62
N ARG A 97 7.00 11.24 -2.69
CA ARG A 97 7.86 12.44 -2.53
C ARG A 97 8.51 12.46 -1.15
N GLU A 98 7.73 12.13 -0.13
CA GLU A 98 8.25 11.83 1.20
C GLU A 98 8.54 10.32 1.27
N PRO A 99 9.78 9.90 1.59
CA PRO A 99 10.12 8.48 1.69
C PRO A 99 9.19 7.75 2.67
N GLY A 100 8.66 6.61 2.21
CA GLY A 100 7.70 5.83 2.97
C GLY A 100 7.97 4.33 2.87
N PRO A 101 7.14 3.50 3.52
CA PRO A 101 7.38 2.05 3.59
C PRO A 101 7.14 1.33 2.27
N ARG A 102 6.54 2.01 1.27
CA ARG A 102 6.11 1.42 0.01
C ARG A 102 6.62 2.19 -1.20
N VAL A 103 6.90 1.45 -2.27
CA VAL A 103 7.18 1.97 -3.61
C VAL A 103 6.41 1.17 -4.65
N PHE A 104 6.23 1.72 -5.84
CA PHE A 104 5.49 1.09 -6.92
C PHE A 104 6.42 0.66 -8.04
N LEU A 105 6.13 -0.44 -8.70
CA LEU A 105 6.76 -0.74 -9.99
C LEU A 105 6.35 0.33 -11.00
N ALA A 106 7.35 0.86 -11.71
CA ALA A 106 7.15 1.84 -12.77
C ALA A 106 6.42 1.23 -13.98
N GLU A 107 5.84 2.08 -14.82
CA GLU A 107 5.08 1.68 -16.03
C GLU A 107 5.92 0.87 -17.03
N ALA A 108 7.25 0.98 -16.97
CA ALA A 108 8.17 0.14 -17.73
C ALA A 108 7.99 -1.37 -17.44
N HIS A 109 7.36 -1.73 -16.32
CA HIS A 109 7.09 -3.10 -15.86
C HIS A 109 5.59 -3.40 -15.83
N ASP A 110 4.81 -2.81 -16.74
CA ASP A 110 3.39 -3.10 -16.89
C ASP A 110 3.11 -4.51 -17.44
N ASP A 111 4.13 -5.24 -17.88
CA ASP A 111 4.06 -6.66 -18.24
C ASP A 111 3.99 -7.59 -17.01
N VAL A 112 4.50 -7.16 -15.85
CA VAL A 112 4.48 -7.95 -14.60
C VAL A 112 3.05 -8.27 -14.19
N VAL A 113 2.76 -9.55 -13.97
CA VAL A 113 1.44 -9.96 -13.50
C VAL A 113 1.33 -9.72 -11.99
N ARG A 114 0.28 -9.00 -11.61
CA ARG A 114 0.02 -8.59 -10.23
C ARG A 114 -1.27 -9.22 -9.74
N ARG A 115 -1.32 -9.51 -8.45
CA ARG A 115 -2.45 -10.13 -7.75
C ARG A 115 -3.03 -9.22 -6.68
N GLY A 116 -2.81 -7.90 -6.69
CA GLY A 116 -3.38 -7.00 -5.69
C GLY A 116 -2.39 -5.91 -5.25
N TYR A 117 -2.62 -5.35 -4.07
CA TYR A 117 -1.77 -4.29 -3.51
C TYR A 117 -1.59 -4.37 -1.99
N ASN A 118 -0.46 -3.83 -1.53
CA ASN A 118 -0.13 -3.62 -0.12
C ASN A 118 0.36 -2.18 0.10
N LEU A 119 -0.46 -1.37 0.76
CA LEU A 119 -0.18 0.01 1.15
C LEU A 119 -0.04 0.14 2.68
N ASP A 120 0.25 -0.95 3.37
CA ASP A 120 0.40 -0.96 4.82
C ASP A 120 1.49 0.03 5.25
N GLY A 121 1.11 0.92 6.16
CA GLY A 121 1.96 2.00 6.69
C GLY A 121 2.02 3.25 5.82
N VAL A 122 1.31 3.32 4.67
CA VAL A 122 1.27 4.52 3.83
C VAL A 122 0.33 5.58 4.43
N ARG A 123 -0.92 5.20 4.74
CA ARG A 123 -1.88 6.07 5.44
C ARG A 123 -2.37 5.44 6.74
N LEU A 124 -2.60 4.12 6.69
CA LEU A 124 -3.10 3.31 7.79
C LEU A 124 -2.32 1.99 7.83
N GLY A 125 -2.18 1.42 9.02
CA GLY A 125 -1.72 0.05 9.17
C GLY A 125 -2.74 -0.94 8.58
N GLY A 126 -2.26 -1.99 7.93
CA GLY A 126 -3.04 -3.04 7.29
C GLY A 126 -3.71 -2.65 5.98
N GLU A 127 -3.46 -1.44 5.45
CA GLU A 127 -4.06 -0.98 4.20
C GLU A 127 -3.62 -1.88 3.04
N SER A 128 -4.50 -2.78 2.62
CA SER A 128 -4.30 -3.71 1.53
C SER A 128 -5.64 -3.94 0.86
N GLY A 129 -5.63 -4.47 -0.36
CA GLY A 129 -6.89 -4.69 -1.05
C GLY A 129 -6.86 -5.83 -2.02
N PRO A 130 -8.04 -6.10 -2.59
CA PRO A 130 -8.42 -7.44 -2.98
C PRO A 130 -7.47 -7.99 -4.03
N VAL A 131 -7.25 -9.29 -3.91
CA VAL A 131 -6.58 -10.04 -4.94
C VAL A 131 -7.43 -10.03 -6.20
N HIS A 132 -7.17 -9.07 -7.08
CA HIS A 132 -7.80 -9.06 -8.40
C HIS A 132 -7.36 -10.32 -9.17
N PRO A 133 -8.18 -10.79 -10.13
CA PRO A 133 -7.72 -11.78 -11.09
C PRO A 133 -6.35 -11.34 -11.63
N PRO A 134 -5.33 -12.21 -11.57
CA PRO A 134 -3.97 -11.86 -11.93
C PRO A 134 -3.93 -11.24 -13.33
N ARG A 135 -3.34 -10.06 -13.45
CA ARG A 135 -3.28 -9.33 -14.72
C ARG A 135 -2.04 -8.44 -14.81
N PRO A 136 -1.58 -8.11 -16.03
CA PRO A 136 -0.56 -7.10 -16.24
C PRO A 136 -1.02 -5.69 -15.85
N GLY A 137 -0.05 -4.82 -15.60
CA GLY A 137 -0.18 -3.39 -15.40
C GLY A 137 -0.47 -2.97 -13.95
N ASN A 138 0.06 -1.81 -13.57
CA ASN A 138 -0.19 -1.26 -12.23
C ASN A 138 -1.47 -0.39 -12.19
N LEU A 139 -2.54 -0.92 -11.60
CA LEU A 139 -3.77 -0.15 -11.40
C LEU A 139 -3.61 1.01 -10.41
N LEU A 140 -2.71 0.90 -9.45
CA LEU A 140 -2.53 1.88 -8.40
C LEU A 140 -1.97 3.19 -8.96
N LEU A 141 -1.20 3.13 -10.05
CA LEU A 141 -0.71 4.34 -10.72
C LEU A 141 -1.84 5.21 -11.31
N LYS A 142 -3.04 4.63 -11.49
CA LYS A 142 -4.26 5.33 -11.93
C LYS A 142 -5.06 5.93 -10.77
N TRP A 143 -4.67 5.68 -9.52
CA TRP A 143 -5.35 6.24 -8.36
C TRP A 143 -5.03 7.72 -8.18
N ARG A 144 -5.84 8.38 -7.34
CA ARG A 144 -5.63 9.79 -6.97
C ARG A 144 -4.52 9.89 -5.93
N PHE A 145 -3.44 10.56 -6.31
CA PHE A 145 -2.36 10.99 -5.42
C PHE A 145 -2.54 12.48 -5.09
N GLU A 146 -1.94 12.93 -4.00
CA GLU A 146 -1.74 14.35 -3.72
C GLU A 146 -0.88 15.00 -4.82
N GLU A 147 -1.05 16.31 -4.99
CA GLU A 147 -0.39 17.11 -6.04
C GLU A 147 1.04 17.49 -5.69
#